data_AF-A0A1Y2WV59-F1
#
_entry.id   AF-A0A1Y2WV59-F1
#
_cell.length_a   1.000
_cell.length_b   1.000
_cell.length_c   1.000
_cell.angle_alpha   90.00
_cell.angle_beta   90.00
_cell.angle_gamma   90.00
#
_symmetry.space_group_name_H-M   'P 1'
#
loop_
_entity.id
_entity.type
_entity.pdbx_description
1 polymer ?
#
loop_
_entity_poly.entity_id
_entity_poly.type
_entity_poly.pdbx_seq_one_letter_code
_entity_poly.pdbx_strand_id
1 'polypeptide(L)'
;METQRRVVQPVSSRNWQIAKIALQTASLAFCIIVIGLSAGTMWGGDYGVGILTVPVTAATAAWTIAELVTLLVRTRRGGAPGRGIHPGAHVGVQLIIFLAMIYVLFYACMLWRSVQNSIVRCNEWERDPKNPDWVIENYSDVDRHSGFFYTRSFYCPESHRDLVNSKLFQSAAQALIAFCAMLWAIHFTLFVRACVETQRRNRNRPAAVVYPQPVWPAQYGPNYPPTNYPPRAGPGQTPMKSSYYN
;
A
#
# COMPACT_ATOMS: atom_id res chain seq x y z
N MET A 1 -23.60 44.36 -8.52
CA MET A 1 -23.33 43.33 -7.49
C MET A 1 -22.01 42.68 -7.84
N GLU A 2 -20.94 43.11 -7.16
CA GLU A 2 -19.58 42.59 -7.36
C GLU A 2 -19.55 41.12 -6.92
N THR A 3 -19.35 40.20 -7.85
CA THR A 3 -19.18 38.77 -7.52
C THR A 3 -17.83 38.63 -6.83
N GLN A 4 -17.81 38.75 -5.51
CA GLN A 4 -16.61 38.58 -4.70
C GLN A 4 -16.09 37.16 -4.93
N ARG A 5 -15.10 37.02 -5.82
CA ARG A 5 -14.36 35.77 -6.04
C ARG A 5 -13.76 35.40 -4.69
N ARG A 6 -14.38 34.46 -3.97
CA ARG A 6 -13.73 33.84 -2.81
C ARG A 6 -12.41 33.26 -3.32
N VAL A 7 -11.32 33.91 -2.97
CA VAL A 7 -9.98 33.38 -3.14
C VAL A 7 -9.93 32.15 -2.25
N VAL A 8 -10.14 30.98 -2.86
CA VAL A 8 -10.00 29.69 -2.19
C VAL A 8 -8.54 29.61 -1.79
N GLN A 9 -8.25 29.80 -0.50
CA GLN A 9 -6.89 29.72 -0.01
C GLN A 9 -6.27 28.37 -0.41
N PRO A 10 -4.98 28.35 -0.77
CA PRO A 10 -4.29 27.10 -1.07
C PRO A 10 -4.44 26.17 0.14
N VAL A 11 -5.13 25.03 -0.07
CA VAL A 11 -5.49 24.09 1.00
C VAL A 11 -4.24 23.47 1.65
N SER A 12 -3.10 23.50 0.96
CA SER A 12 -1.82 22.94 1.40
C SER A 12 -0.75 24.02 1.55
N SER A 13 -0.04 24.05 2.69
CA SER A 13 1.15 24.88 2.86
C SER A 13 2.31 24.38 2.01
N ARG A 14 3.25 25.27 1.64
CA ARG A 14 4.47 24.91 0.88
C ARG A 14 5.33 23.90 1.65
N ASN A 15 5.43 24.06 2.97
CA ASN A 15 6.18 23.16 3.84
C ASN A 15 5.62 21.73 3.79
N TRP A 16 4.30 21.58 3.71
CA TRP A 16 3.68 20.26 3.57
C TRP A 16 4.00 19.61 2.23
N GLN A 17 4.02 20.39 1.14
CA GLN A 17 4.40 19.85 -0.16
C GLN A 17 5.84 19.32 -0.17
N ILE A 18 6.76 20.06 0.46
CA ILE A 18 8.16 19.63 0.61
C ILE A 18 8.24 18.34 1.44
N ALA A 19 7.57 18.31 2.61
CA ALA A 19 7.56 17.12 3.48
C ALA A 19 6.98 15.89 2.77
N LYS A 20 5.90 16.08 2.00
CA LYS A 20 5.28 15.01 1.22
C LYS A 20 6.22 14.45 0.16
N ILE A 21 6.92 15.31 -0.57
CA ILE A 21 7.91 14.89 -1.57
C ILE A 21 9.04 14.12 -0.87
N ALA A 22 9.56 14.64 0.25
CA ALA A 22 10.62 13.99 1.01
C ALA A 22 10.22 12.59 1.50
N LEU A 23 8.99 12.43 2.03
CA LEU A 23 8.46 11.14 2.47
C LEU A 23 8.31 10.15 1.30
N GLN A 24 7.86 10.60 0.14
CA GLN A 24 7.74 9.74 -1.05
C GLN A 24 9.10 9.32 -1.60
N THR A 25 10.07 10.23 -1.63
CA THR A 25 11.44 9.90 -2.07
C THR A 25 12.11 8.93 -1.11
N ALA A 26 11.94 9.11 0.20
CA ALA A 26 12.44 8.16 1.21
C ALA A 26 11.77 6.79 1.07
N SER A 27 10.45 6.77 0.88
CA SER A 27 9.69 5.53 0.62
C SER A 27 10.22 4.77 -0.59
N LEU A 28 10.51 5.47 -1.70
CA LEU A 28 11.03 4.85 -2.91
C LEU A 28 12.44 4.26 -2.68
N ALA A 29 13.32 4.99 -1.99
CA ALA A 29 14.64 4.50 -1.63
C ALA A 29 14.56 3.22 -0.78
N PHE A 30 13.67 3.19 0.22
CA PHE A 30 13.47 2.00 1.04
C PHE A 30 12.85 0.84 0.26
N CYS A 31 11.95 1.09 -0.69
CA CYS A 31 11.43 0.03 -1.56
C CYS A 31 12.55 -0.62 -2.38
N ILE A 32 13.48 0.17 -2.94
CA ILE A 32 14.64 -0.35 -3.70
C ILE A 32 15.51 -1.24 -2.80
N ILE A 33 15.77 -0.81 -1.56
CA ILE A 33 16.57 -1.59 -0.60
C ILE A 33 15.86 -2.90 -0.25
N VAL A 34 14.57 -2.87 0.07
CA VAL A 34 13.81 -4.07 0.44
C VAL A 34 13.72 -5.05 -0.72
N ILE A 35 13.49 -4.57 -1.95
CA ILE A 35 13.48 -5.42 -3.14
C ILE A 35 14.86 -6.02 -3.38
N GLY A 36 15.94 -5.23 -3.26
CA GLY A 36 17.31 -5.71 -3.41
C GLY A 36 17.67 -6.81 -2.42
N LEU A 37 17.35 -6.61 -1.13
CA LEU A 37 17.56 -7.60 -0.08
C LEU A 37 16.68 -8.85 -0.27
N SER A 38 15.43 -8.67 -0.69
CA SER A 38 14.51 -9.79 -0.93
C SER A 38 14.90 -10.61 -2.16
N ALA A 39 15.33 -9.98 -3.25
CA ALA A 39 15.77 -10.65 -4.46
C ALA A 39 17.09 -11.42 -4.24
N GLY A 40 18.04 -10.82 -3.51
CA GLY A 40 19.29 -11.48 -3.15
C GLY A 40 19.09 -12.73 -2.29
N THR A 41 18.04 -12.75 -1.46
CA THR A 41 17.70 -13.92 -0.63
C THR A 41 16.83 -14.95 -1.36
N MET A 42 16.01 -14.54 -2.34
CA MET A 42 15.19 -15.45 -3.15
C MET A 42 16.00 -16.33 -4.10
N TRP A 43 17.06 -15.80 -4.74
CA TRP A 43 17.85 -16.57 -5.71
C TRP A 43 18.64 -17.71 -5.09
N GLY A 44 18.88 -17.67 -3.77
CA GLY A 44 19.51 -18.77 -3.04
C GLY A 44 18.58 -19.98 -2.80
N GLY A 45 17.30 -19.91 -3.18
CA GLY A 45 16.34 -21.00 -2.99
C GLY A 45 15.83 -21.20 -1.56
N ASP A 46 16.35 -20.44 -0.58
CA ASP A 46 16.26 -20.85 0.82
C ASP A 46 15.21 -20.13 1.68
N TYR A 47 14.50 -19.08 1.22
CA TYR A 47 13.61 -18.32 2.12
C TYR A 47 12.32 -17.77 1.50
N GLY A 48 11.18 -18.18 2.06
CA GLY A 48 9.82 -17.72 1.70
C GLY A 48 9.49 -16.27 2.08
N VAL A 49 10.45 -15.47 2.55
CA VAL A 49 10.26 -14.06 2.91
C VAL A 49 9.89 -13.25 1.65
N GLY A 50 10.57 -13.51 0.53
CA GLY A 50 10.40 -12.77 -0.73
C GLY A 50 9.03 -12.90 -1.39
N ILE A 51 8.32 -14.01 -1.13
CA ILE A 51 7.04 -14.35 -1.78
C ILE A 51 5.98 -13.25 -1.54
N LEU A 52 5.93 -12.71 -0.33
CA LEU A 52 4.98 -11.67 0.04
C LEU A 52 5.58 -10.27 0.05
N THR A 53 6.86 -10.12 0.41
CA THR A 53 7.50 -8.80 0.51
C THR A 53 7.67 -8.15 -0.87
N VAL A 54 8.13 -8.90 -1.88
CA VAL A 54 8.42 -8.38 -3.22
C VAL A 54 7.19 -7.81 -3.92
N PRO A 55 6.04 -8.53 -4.06
CA PRO A 55 4.89 -7.97 -4.78
C PRO A 55 4.30 -6.74 -4.08
N VAL A 56 4.22 -6.74 -2.74
CA VAL A 56 3.68 -5.61 -1.98
C VAL A 56 4.60 -4.39 -2.08
N THR A 57 5.91 -4.57 -1.96
CA THR A 57 6.88 -3.48 -2.09
C THR A 57 6.98 -2.97 -3.52
N ALA A 58 6.86 -3.83 -4.53
CA ALA A 58 6.81 -3.44 -5.93
C ALA A 58 5.55 -2.62 -6.25
N ALA A 59 4.38 -3.03 -5.76
CA ALA A 59 3.14 -2.25 -5.91
C ALA A 59 3.25 -0.89 -5.20
N THR A 60 3.89 -0.85 -4.04
CA THR A 60 4.18 0.37 -3.30
C THR A 60 5.13 1.30 -4.07
N ALA A 61 6.21 0.75 -4.64
CA ALA A 61 7.14 1.47 -5.50
C ALA A 61 6.42 2.02 -6.74
N ALA A 62 5.60 1.22 -7.41
CA ALA A 62 4.84 1.66 -8.58
C ALA A 62 3.90 2.84 -8.24
N TRP A 63 3.20 2.78 -7.11
CA TRP A 63 2.35 3.87 -6.64
C TRP A 63 3.15 5.14 -6.31
N THR A 64 4.24 5.01 -5.56
CA THR A 64 5.09 6.17 -5.20
C THR A 64 5.72 6.82 -6.44
N ILE A 65 6.16 6.02 -7.42
CA ILE A 65 6.66 6.51 -8.71
C ILE A 65 5.54 7.24 -9.47
N ALA A 66 4.35 6.66 -9.58
CA ALA A 66 3.23 7.31 -10.26
C ALA A 66 2.90 8.66 -9.62
N GLU A 67 2.91 8.74 -8.30
CA GLU A 67 2.67 9.98 -7.59
C GLU A 67 3.79 11.01 -7.83
N LEU A 68 5.06 10.63 -7.69
CA LEU A 68 6.21 11.50 -7.96
C LEU A 68 6.20 12.02 -9.40
N VAL A 69 5.94 11.16 -10.38
CA VAL A 69 5.83 11.54 -11.79
C VAL A 69 4.70 12.56 -12.00
N THR A 70 3.51 12.33 -11.42
CA THR A 70 2.41 13.29 -11.56
C THR A 70 2.72 14.66 -10.93
N LEU A 71 3.48 14.68 -9.83
CA LEU A 71 3.94 15.92 -9.20
C LEU A 71 4.99 16.63 -10.06
N LEU A 72 5.98 15.91 -10.58
CA LEU A 72 7.05 16.47 -11.40
C LEU A 72 6.54 17.02 -12.72
N VAL A 73 5.70 16.27 -13.43
CA VAL A 73 5.14 16.69 -14.73
C VAL A 73 4.30 17.95 -14.59
N ARG A 74 3.49 18.05 -13.53
CA ARG A 74 2.65 19.24 -13.30
C ARG A 74 3.44 20.46 -12.85
N THR A 75 4.49 20.26 -12.05
CA THR A 75 5.41 21.34 -11.65
C THR A 75 6.14 21.92 -12.86
N ARG A 76 6.57 21.08 -13.81
CA ARG A 76 7.26 21.54 -15.04
C ARG A 76 6.38 22.32 -16.01
N ARG A 77 5.07 22.06 -16.05
CA ARG A 77 4.13 22.71 -16.99
C ARG A 77 3.60 24.08 -16.52
N GLY A 78 4.18 24.68 -15.48
CA GLY A 78 3.69 25.95 -14.93
C GLY A 78 2.28 25.88 -14.34
N GLY A 79 1.76 24.66 -14.11
CA GLY A 79 0.44 24.45 -13.54
C GLY A 79 0.41 24.85 -12.07
N ALA A 80 -0.76 25.27 -11.57
CA ALA A 80 -0.95 25.66 -10.18
C ALA A 80 -0.38 24.60 -9.21
N PRO A 81 0.53 24.96 -8.30
CA PRO A 81 1.19 24.03 -7.39
C PRO A 81 0.15 23.44 -6.43
N GLY A 82 -0.26 22.19 -6.64
CA GLY A 82 -1.02 21.46 -5.62
C GLY A 82 -2.18 20.57 -6.06
N ARG A 83 -2.50 20.43 -7.35
CA ARG A 83 -3.40 19.34 -7.79
C ARG A 83 -2.57 18.11 -8.11
N GLY A 84 -2.41 17.22 -7.13
CA GLY A 84 -1.95 15.84 -7.34
C GLY A 84 -3.05 14.94 -7.90
N ILE A 85 -2.89 13.63 -7.77
CA ILE A 85 -3.98 12.65 -7.94
C ILE A 85 -5.15 13.04 -7.01
N HIS A 86 -6.38 12.72 -7.42
CA HIS A 86 -7.58 13.07 -6.66
C HIS A 86 -7.45 12.64 -5.18
N PRO A 87 -7.77 13.50 -4.19
CA PRO A 87 -7.53 13.22 -2.77
C PRO A 87 -8.22 11.95 -2.29
N GLY A 88 -9.44 11.66 -2.80
CA GLY A 88 -10.15 10.44 -2.44
C GLY A 88 -9.46 9.17 -2.94
N ALA A 89 -8.90 9.19 -4.15
CA ALA A 89 -8.13 8.06 -4.67
C ALA A 89 -6.82 7.89 -3.88
N HIS A 90 -6.19 9.01 -3.50
CA HIS A 90 -4.98 8.99 -2.68
C HIS A 90 -5.21 8.34 -1.31
N VAL A 91 -6.29 8.69 -0.61
CA VAL A 91 -6.64 8.07 0.68
C VAL A 91 -6.86 6.57 0.53
N GLY A 92 -7.65 6.15 -0.47
CA GLY A 92 -7.97 4.74 -0.66
C GLY A 92 -6.74 3.87 -0.95
N VAL A 93 -5.85 4.33 -1.83
CA VAL A 93 -4.64 3.56 -2.16
C VAL A 93 -3.65 3.54 -0.99
N GLN A 94 -3.46 4.66 -0.28
CA GLN A 94 -2.61 4.68 0.91
C GLN A 94 -3.14 3.76 2.02
N LEU A 95 -4.47 3.63 2.17
CA LEU A 95 -5.08 2.68 3.10
C LEU A 95 -4.76 1.23 2.72
N ILE A 96 -4.93 0.87 1.45
CA ILE A 96 -4.63 -0.49 0.97
C ILE A 96 -3.14 -0.82 1.17
N ILE A 97 -2.25 0.10 0.79
CA ILE A 97 -0.80 -0.08 0.97
C ILE A 97 -0.46 -0.20 2.47
N PHE A 98 -1.03 0.65 3.32
CA PHE A 98 -0.83 0.59 4.76
C PHE A 98 -1.23 -0.77 5.36
N LEU A 99 -2.40 -1.29 5.00
CA LEU A 99 -2.87 -2.61 5.45
C LEU A 99 -1.97 -3.74 4.92
N ALA A 100 -1.57 -3.67 3.65
CA ALA A 100 -0.64 -4.64 3.07
C ALA A 100 0.72 -4.61 3.78
N MET A 101 1.22 -3.42 4.15
CA MET A 101 2.47 -3.28 4.90
C MET A 101 2.37 -3.81 6.34
N ILE A 102 1.21 -3.69 7.00
CA ILE A 102 0.97 -4.36 8.30
C ILE A 102 1.11 -5.88 8.14
N TYR A 103 0.46 -6.44 7.12
CA TYR A 103 0.50 -7.87 6.87
C TYR A 103 1.94 -8.35 6.57
N VAL A 104 2.68 -7.61 5.73
CA VAL A 104 4.09 -7.90 5.44
C VAL A 104 4.96 -7.81 6.70
N LEU A 105 4.78 -6.79 7.53
CA LEU A 105 5.54 -6.63 8.76
C LEU A 105 5.26 -7.76 9.76
N PHE A 106 3.98 -8.12 9.92
CA PHE A 106 3.58 -9.25 10.77
C PHE A 106 4.19 -10.56 10.28
N TYR A 107 4.10 -10.84 8.97
CA TYR A 107 4.69 -12.02 8.35
C TYR A 107 6.21 -12.06 8.54
N ALA A 108 6.92 -10.94 8.33
CA ALA A 108 8.37 -10.86 8.52
C ALA A 108 8.78 -11.11 9.99
N CYS A 109 8.05 -10.53 10.95
CA CYS A 109 8.28 -10.76 12.38
C CYS A 109 7.99 -12.21 12.79
N MET A 110 6.93 -12.81 12.25
CA MET A 110 6.57 -14.21 12.49
C MET A 110 7.63 -15.15 11.93
N LEU A 111 8.08 -14.94 10.68
CA LEU A 111 9.15 -15.71 10.08
C LEU A 111 10.45 -15.57 10.88
N TRP A 112 10.80 -14.36 11.31
CA TRP A 112 11.98 -14.13 12.15
C TRP A 112 11.90 -14.89 13.47
N ARG A 113 10.77 -14.80 14.18
CA ARG A 113 10.51 -15.59 15.40
C ARG A 113 10.63 -17.09 15.15
N SER A 114 10.09 -17.57 14.03
CA SER A 114 10.18 -18.97 13.63
C SER A 114 11.62 -19.40 13.40
N VAL A 115 12.40 -18.60 12.68
CA VAL A 115 13.83 -18.83 12.40
C VAL A 115 14.63 -18.84 13.70
N GLN A 116 14.41 -17.87 14.60
CA GLN A 116 15.09 -17.84 15.91
C GLN A 116 14.78 -19.08 16.74
N ASN A 117 13.51 -19.52 16.77
CA ASN A 117 13.13 -20.74 17.48
C ASN A 117 13.79 -22.00 16.88
N SER A 118 13.95 -22.08 15.56
CA SER A 118 14.70 -23.18 14.93
C SER A 118 16.20 -23.12 15.24
N ILE A 119 16.82 -21.93 15.25
CA ILE A 119 18.24 -21.76 15.56
C ILE A 119 18.55 -22.26 16.97
N VAL A 120 17.73 -21.86 17.96
CA VAL A 120 17.92 -22.27 19.36
C VAL A 120 17.95 -23.80 19.44
N ARG A 121 16.97 -24.48 18.84
CA ARG A 121 16.91 -25.94 18.83
C ARG A 121 18.10 -26.59 18.11
N CYS A 122 18.55 -26.02 16.98
CA CYS A 122 19.71 -26.56 16.26
C CYS A 122 21.02 -26.40 17.05
N ASN A 123 21.23 -25.26 17.72
CA ASN A 123 22.44 -25.02 18.53
C ASN A 123 22.49 -25.89 19.78
N GLU A 124 21.33 -26.21 20.32
CA GLU A 124 21.18 -26.95 21.56
C GLU A 124 21.50 -28.45 21.29
N TRP A 125 21.26 -28.96 20.06
CA TRP A 125 21.66 -30.30 19.61
C TRP A 125 23.18 -30.49 19.57
N GLU A 126 23.92 -29.45 19.14
CA GLU A 126 25.39 -29.46 19.10
C GLU A 126 26.01 -29.60 20.50
N ARG A 127 25.29 -29.14 21.54
CA ARG A 127 25.79 -29.17 22.92
C ARG A 127 25.83 -30.57 23.52
N ASP A 128 24.92 -31.47 23.12
CA ASP A 128 24.91 -32.85 23.60
C ASP A 128 24.48 -33.83 22.48
N PRO A 129 25.42 -34.23 21.60
CA PRO A 129 25.12 -35.17 20.53
C PRO A 129 24.81 -36.59 21.03
N LYS A 130 25.01 -36.88 22.33
CA LYS A 130 24.81 -38.21 22.92
C LYS A 130 23.48 -38.37 23.63
N ASN A 131 22.72 -37.29 23.82
CA ASN A 131 21.41 -37.30 24.49
C ASN A 131 20.33 -36.57 23.65
N PRO A 132 19.79 -37.22 22.59
CA PRO A 132 18.87 -36.61 21.63
C PRO A 132 17.43 -36.44 22.13
N ASP A 133 17.11 -36.81 23.37
CA ASP A 133 15.75 -37.01 23.90
C ASP A 133 14.82 -35.77 23.85
N TRP A 134 15.34 -34.57 23.58
CA TRP A 134 14.56 -33.32 23.48
C TRP A 134 14.55 -32.72 22.05
N VAL A 135 15.26 -33.33 21.10
CA VAL A 135 15.24 -32.98 19.65
C VAL A 135 14.66 -34.15 18.85
N ILE A 136 13.37 -34.41 19.08
CA ILE A 136 12.47 -35.25 18.26
C ILE A 136 13.09 -36.60 17.88
N GLU A 137 12.80 -37.61 18.71
CA GLU A 137 12.98 -39.02 18.36
C GLU A 137 12.44 -39.29 16.95
N ASN A 138 13.36 -39.72 16.09
CA ASN A 138 13.06 -40.26 14.79
C ASN A 138 12.63 -41.73 14.99
N TYR A 139 11.51 -41.98 15.66
CA TYR A 139 10.92 -43.32 15.62
C TYR A 139 10.17 -43.46 14.30
N SER A 140 10.85 -44.01 13.30
CA SER A 140 10.18 -44.61 12.15
C SER A 140 9.52 -45.90 12.63
N ASP A 141 8.41 -45.78 13.37
CA ASP A 141 7.58 -46.95 13.60
C ASP A 141 6.87 -47.26 12.29
N VAL A 142 7.16 -48.42 11.73
CA VAL A 142 6.46 -48.90 10.55
C VAL A 142 5.14 -49.46 11.07
N ASP A 143 4.15 -48.60 11.30
CA ASP A 143 2.80 -49.09 11.57
C ASP A 143 2.27 -49.75 10.30
N ARG A 144 2.51 -51.07 10.22
CA ARG A 144 2.16 -51.94 9.09
C ARG A 144 0.67 -51.92 8.75
N HIS A 145 -0.18 -51.33 9.58
CA HIS A 145 -1.63 -51.31 9.39
C HIS A 145 -2.16 -50.07 8.68
N SER A 146 -1.44 -48.94 8.65
CA SER A 146 -2.02 -47.67 8.18
C SER A 146 -1.46 -47.13 6.86
N GLY A 147 -0.33 -47.63 6.35
CA GLY A 147 0.17 -47.28 4.99
C GLY A 147 0.50 -45.79 4.76
N PHE A 148 0.41 -44.95 5.79
CA PHE A 148 0.72 -43.52 5.73
C PHE A 148 2.05 -43.24 6.43
N PHE A 149 3.03 -42.72 5.68
CA PHE A 149 4.30 -42.23 6.22
C PHE A 149 4.12 -40.79 6.70
N TYR A 150 4.20 -40.56 8.01
CA TYR A 150 4.33 -39.21 8.57
C TYR A 150 5.75 -38.99 9.08
N THR A 151 6.69 -38.66 8.18
CA THR A 151 8.02 -38.19 8.58
C THR A 151 7.95 -36.69 8.87
N ARG A 152 8.03 -36.31 10.14
CA ARG A 152 8.20 -34.91 10.56
C ARG A 152 9.58 -34.71 11.15
N SER A 153 10.61 -34.83 10.31
CA SER A 153 12.00 -34.66 10.72
C SER A 153 12.42 -33.21 10.50
N PHE A 154 12.65 -32.46 11.57
CA PHE A 154 13.44 -31.22 11.49
C PHE A 154 14.91 -31.60 11.44
N TYR A 155 15.36 -32.18 10.31
CA TYR A 155 16.80 -32.19 10.02
C TYR A 155 17.21 -30.74 9.83
N CYS A 156 18.18 -30.27 10.62
CA CYS A 156 18.87 -29.01 10.40
C CYS A 156 20.13 -29.38 9.60
N PRO A 157 20.06 -29.53 8.26
CA PRO A 157 21.23 -29.87 7.47
C PRO A 157 22.33 -28.84 7.74
N GLU A 158 23.57 -29.32 7.86
CA GLU A 158 24.72 -28.54 8.29
C GLU A 158 24.90 -27.26 7.44
N SER A 159 24.64 -27.35 6.13
CA SER A 159 24.63 -26.22 5.21
C SER A 159 23.58 -25.15 5.54
N HIS A 160 22.37 -25.53 5.97
CA HIS A 160 21.31 -24.60 6.33
C HIS A 160 21.60 -23.95 7.69
N ARG A 161 22.18 -24.71 8.63
CA ARG A 161 22.63 -24.19 9.91
C ARG A 161 23.68 -23.09 9.72
N ASP A 162 24.71 -23.34 8.91
CA ASP A 162 25.79 -22.38 8.70
C ASP A 162 25.30 -21.11 8.01
N LEU A 163 24.37 -21.23 7.06
CA LEU A 163 23.74 -20.10 6.39
C LEU A 163 22.93 -19.24 7.36
N VAL A 164 22.07 -19.86 8.18
CA VAL A 164 21.19 -19.16 9.13
C VAL A 164 21.98 -18.57 10.31
N ASN A 165 23.05 -19.24 10.74
CA ASN A 165 23.94 -18.74 11.78
C ASN A 165 24.93 -17.69 11.25
N SER A 166 24.99 -17.48 9.93
CA SER A 166 25.83 -16.43 9.37
C SER A 166 25.37 -15.03 9.82
N LYS A 167 26.34 -14.22 10.27
CA LYS A 167 26.10 -12.82 10.68
C LYS A 167 25.51 -12.00 9.54
N LEU A 168 25.86 -12.33 8.29
CA LEU A 168 25.36 -11.66 7.10
C LEU A 168 23.86 -11.89 6.94
N PHE A 169 23.38 -13.13 7.09
CA PHE A 169 21.97 -13.45 6.98
C PHE A 169 21.14 -12.78 8.09
N GLN A 170 21.60 -12.89 9.33
CA GLN A 170 20.89 -12.28 10.47
C GLN A 170 20.80 -10.76 10.34
N SER A 171 21.89 -10.09 9.95
CA SER A 171 21.89 -8.64 9.74
C SER A 171 21.01 -8.24 8.55
N ALA A 172 21.00 -9.00 7.45
CA ALA A 172 20.12 -8.74 6.31
C ALA A 172 18.63 -8.89 6.67
N ALA A 173 18.26 -9.93 7.42
CA ALA A 173 16.88 -10.14 7.88
C ALA A 173 16.43 -9.05 8.85
N GLN A 174 17.28 -8.66 9.80
CA GLN A 174 17.00 -7.54 10.72
C GLN A 174 16.85 -6.20 9.95
N ALA A 175 17.72 -5.94 8.98
CA ALA A 175 17.63 -4.77 8.12
C ALA A 175 16.31 -4.77 7.35
N LEU A 176 15.91 -5.90 6.75
CA LEU A 176 14.64 -6.02 6.03
C LEU A 176 13.44 -5.68 6.92
N ILE A 177 13.39 -6.22 8.15
CA ILE A 177 12.32 -5.90 9.12
C ILE A 177 12.33 -4.40 9.46
N ALA A 178 13.51 -3.82 9.69
CA ALA A 178 13.65 -2.39 10.00
C ALA A 178 13.17 -1.50 8.85
N PHE A 179 13.54 -1.81 7.61
CA PHE A 179 13.07 -1.06 6.42
C PHE A 179 11.57 -1.25 6.18
N CYS A 180 11.02 -2.46 6.39
CA CYS A 180 9.57 -2.68 6.35
C CYS A 180 8.83 -1.85 7.42
N ALA A 181 9.36 -1.76 8.63
CA ALA A 181 8.79 -0.94 9.70
C ALA A 181 8.85 0.57 9.37
N MET A 182 9.95 1.05 8.78
CA MET A 182 10.07 2.43 8.31
C MET A 182 9.10 2.74 7.17
N LEU A 183 8.96 1.83 6.20
CA LEU A 183 7.96 1.96 5.12
C LEU A 183 6.54 2.02 5.70
N TRP A 184 6.22 1.14 6.65
CA TRP A 184 4.93 1.17 7.35
C TRP A 184 4.68 2.52 8.02
N ALA A 185 5.67 3.05 8.76
CA ALA A 185 5.55 4.36 9.41
C ALA A 185 5.35 5.50 8.39
N ILE A 186 6.09 5.49 7.28
CA ILE A 186 5.92 6.47 6.20
C ILE A 186 4.49 6.39 5.63
N HIS A 187 4.02 5.21 5.25
CA HIS A 187 2.69 5.06 4.67
C HIS A 187 1.57 5.39 5.65
N PHE A 188 1.75 5.08 6.95
CA PHE A 188 0.85 5.53 8.00
C PHE A 188 0.78 7.06 8.07
N THR A 189 1.92 7.76 8.07
CA THR A 189 1.93 9.23 8.08
C THR A 189 1.29 9.84 6.84
N LEU A 190 1.52 9.26 5.66
CA LEU A 190 0.89 9.68 4.41
C LEU A 190 -0.63 9.45 4.44
N PHE A 191 -1.08 8.32 4.98
CA PHE A 191 -2.49 7.99 5.14
C PHE A 191 -3.22 8.96 6.09
N VAL A 192 -2.69 9.16 7.30
CA VAL A 192 -3.28 10.09 8.30
C VAL A 192 -3.40 11.48 7.70
N ARG A 193 -2.36 11.95 7.00
CA ARG A 193 -2.36 13.26 6.35
C ARG A 193 -3.35 13.35 5.20
N ALA A 194 -3.50 12.30 4.40
CA ALA A 194 -4.51 12.25 3.35
C ALA A 194 -5.94 12.30 3.93
N CYS A 195 -6.17 11.65 5.08
CA CYS A 195 -7.43 11.72 5.81
C CYS A 195 -7.70 13.14 6.33
N VAL A 196 -6.72 13.78 6.97
CA VAL A 196 -6.84 15.17 7.47
C VAL A 196 -7.13 16.14 6.33
N GLU A 197 -6.45 16.01 5.20
CA GLU A 197 -6.69 16.85 4.02
C GLU A 197 -8.10 16.65 3.47
N THR A 198 -8.59 15.41 3.43
CA THR A 198 -9.95 15.10 2.97
C THR A 198 -11.01 15.64 3.93
N GLN A 199 -10.80 15.48 5.24
CA GLN A 199 -11.68 16.03 6.27
C GLN A 199 -11.71 17.56 6.21
N ARG A 200 -10.54 18.21 6.07
CA ARG A 200 -10.44 19.66 5.92
C ARG A 200 -11.18 20.14 4.68
N ARG A 201 -11.08 19.44 3.56
CA ARG A 201 -11.86 19.74 2.35
C ARG A 201 -13.35 19.56 2.57
N ASN A 202 -13.79 18.48 3.19
CA ASN A 202 -15.20 18.24 3.46
C ASN A 202 -15.78 19.29 4.41
N ARG A 203 -15.03 19.72 5.43
CA ARG A 203 -15.43 20.79 6.35
C ARG A 203 -15.47 22.17 5.68
N ASN A 204 -14.59 22.42 4.72
CA ASN A 204 -14.49 23.70 4.01
C ASN A 204 -15.27 23.74 2.70
N ARG A 205 -15.96 22.65 2.31
CA ARG A 205 -16.89 22.70 1.18
C ARG A 205 -18.03 23.63 1.59
N PRO A 206 -18.22 24.80 0.95
CA PRO A 206 -19.44 25.54 1.16
C PRO A 206 -20.58 24.57 0.84
N ALA A 207 -21.56 24.46 1.74
CA ALA A 207 -22.77 23.70 1.47
C ALA A 207 -23.19 24.07 0.06
N ALA A 208 -23.14 23.10 -0.87
CA ALA A 208 -23.53 23.34 -2.23
C ALA A 208 -25.03 23.63 -2.15
N VAL A 209 -25.38 24.92 -2.08
CA VAL A 209 -26.75 25.36 -2.16
C VAL A 209 -27.15 24.99 -3.58
N VAL A 210 -27.84 23.87 -3.72
CA VAL A 210 -28.59 23.56 -4.91
C VAL A 210 -29.65 24.65 -4.96
N TYR A 211 -29.37 25.71 -5.73
CA TYR A 211 -30.40 26.67 -6.06
C TYR A 211 -31.46 25.88 -6.79
N PRO A 212 -32.72 25.81 -6.28
CA PRO A 212 -33.79 25.29 -7.10
C PRO A 212 -33.73 26.09 -8.40
N GLN A 213 -33.59 25.38 -9.53
CA GLN A 213 -33.72 26.02 -10.83
C GLN A 213 -35.05 26.78 -10.77
N PRO A 214 -35.08 28.10 -11.00
CA PRO A 214 -36.34 28.79 -11.14
C PRO A 214 -37.04 28.10 -12.29
N VAL A 215 -38.09 27.33 -11.95
CA VAL A 215 -39.07 26.87 -12.92
C VAL A 215 -39.70 28.17 -13.40
N TRP A 216 -39.13 28.71 -14.48
CA TRP A 216 -39.75 29.84 -15.17
C TRP A 216 -41.20 29.43 -15.42
N PRO A 217 -42.18 30.30 -15.13
CA PRO A 217 -43.56 30.00 -15.48
C PRO A 217 -43.55 29.67 -16.96
N ALA A 218 -44.05 28.49 -17.31
CA ALA A 218 -44.30 28.12 -18.68
C ALA A 218 -45.10 29.28 -19.28
N GLN A 219 -44.46 30.08 -20.14
CA GLN A 219 -45.16 31.05 -20.94
C GLN A 219 -46.15 30.24 -21.77
N TYR A 220 -47.43 30.39 -21.44
CA TYR A 220 -48.53 30.09 -22.34
C TYR A 220 -48.35 31.04 -23.55
N GLY A 221 -47.48 30.67 -24.46
CA GLY A 221 -47.35 31.28 -25.77
C GLY A 221 -48.48 30.76 -26.66
N PRO A 222 -49.18 31.62 -27.42
CA PRO A 222 -50.16 31.16 -28.40
C PRO A 222 -49.49 30.25 -29.42
N ASN A 223 -50.15 29.15 -29.74
CA ASN A 223 -49.81 28.17 -30.77
C ASN A 223 -49.15 28.83 -32.00
N TYR A 224 -47.85 28.63 -32.16
CA TYR A 224 -47.21 28.73 -33.47
C TYR A 224 -46.89 27.31 -33.96
N PRO A 225 -47.17 27.00 -35.23
CA PRO A 225 -46.97 25.68 -35.79
C PRO A 225 -45.48 25.30 -35.79
N PRO A 226 -45.15 23.99 -35.63
CA PRO A 226 -43.79 23.52 -35.46
C PRO A 226 -43.00 23.67 -36.76
N THR A 227 -42.02 24.57 -36.76
CA THR A 227 -40.97 24.60 -37.78
C THR A 227 -39.89 23.57 -37.42
N ASN A 228 -39.88 22.48 -38.19
CA ASN A 228 -38.84 21.48 -38.23
C ASN A 228 -37.45 22.12 -38.45
N TYR A 229 -36.64 22.18 -37.40
CA TYR A 229 -35.20 22.29 -37.55
C TYR A 229 -34.51 21.15 -36.78
N PRO A 230 -33.51 20.48 -37.39
CA PRO A 230 -32.80 19.40 -36.75
C PRO A 230 -31.97 19.91 -35.55
N PRO A 231 -31.89 19.14 -34.46
CA PRO A 231 -31.16 19.54 -33.26
C PRO A 231 -29.66 19.60 -33.56
N ARG A 232 -29.08 20.79 -33.36
CA ARG A 232 -27.63 21.00 -33.35
C ARG A 232 -27.08 20.41 -32.05
N ALA A 233 -26.33 19.32 -32.18
CA ALA A 233 -25.65 18.65 -31.08
C ALA A 233 -24.69 19.63 -30.36
N GLY A 234 -25.08 20.06 -29.16
CA GLY A 234 -24.19 20.70 -28.20
C GLY A 234 -23.41 19.66 -27.38
N PRO A 235 -22.19 19.97 -26.92
CA PRO A 235 -21.34 19.01 -26.23
C PRO A 235 -21.90 18.66 -24.83
N GLY A 236 -22.44 17.45 -24.72
CA GLY A 236 -22.27 16.55 -23.58
C GLY A 236 -22.82 17.00 -22.23
N GLN A 237 -24.14 17.10 -22.11
CA GLN A 237 -24.79 16.85 -20.82
C GLN A 237 -24.92 15.33 -20.65
N THR A 238 -24.18 14.77 -19.70
CA THR A 238 -24.36 13.38 -19.28
C THR A 238 -25.74 13.22 -18.62
N PRO A 239 -26.54 12.21 -19.00
CA PRO A 239 -27.85 12.00 -18.42
C PRO A 239 -27.71 11.61 -16.94
N MET A 240 -28.36 12.38 -16.06
CA MET A 240 -28.52 12.02 -14.65
C MET A 240 -29.39 10.75 -14.56
N LYS A 241 -28.84 9.69 -13.96
CA LYS A 241 -29.62 8.53 -13.54
C LYS A 241 -30.66 8.98 -12.51
N SER A 242 -31.94 8.84 -12.87
CA SER A 242 -33.05 8.89 -11.94
C SER A 242 -32.99 7.67 -11.03
N SER A 243 -32.62 7.87 -9.76
CA SER A 243 -32.86 6.89 -8.71
C SER A 243 -34.22 7.20 -8.09
N TYR A 244 -35.21 6.38 -8.43
CA TYR A 244 -36.44 6.26 -7.66
C TYR A 244 -36.11 5.56 -6.34
N TYR A 245 -36.44 6.20 -5.22
CA TYR A 245 -36.56 5.54 -3.93
C TYR A 245 -37.98 4.95 -3.84
N ASN A 246 -38.07 3.64 -3.69
CA ASN A 246 -39.19 2.95 -3.06
C ASN A 246 -38.74 2.52 -1.66
#